data_AF-A0A6A6LGG1-F1
#
_entry.id   AF-A0A6A6LGG1-F1
#
_cell.length_a   1.000
_cell.length_b   1.000
_cell.length_c   1.000
_cell.angle_alpha   90.00
_cell.angle_beta   90.00
_cell.angle_gamma   90.00
#
_symmetry.space_group_name_H-M   'P 1'
#
loop_
_entity.id
_entity.type
_entity.pdbx_description
1 polymer ?
#
loop_
_entity_poly.entity_id
_entity_poly.type
_entity_poly.pdbx_seq_one_letter_code
_entity_poly.pdbx_strand_id
1 'polypeptide(L)'
;MPIFYYSRKSDGKIESIFAEMPARKSQVDVIPSRAEQDKGESSSLSASKSNYEQLPHHLKSCLDYCSIVSKQFSNVSKQSSIEKQKLVRLLLAQGLIPEKEGQIMEDVAANIIKELIGLEMLEEDQNFNSEVHVSEFHQESCLVEVDEQDFVANAANLPIHAVIEDDGKILPLDFKNFRIRSLFATAIEGALDEIHFMGAFSEAYLQTVCGLQFLLILELHGTVEYLPDEVGDLVHLRYLGLCSKIKKIPCTIGNLQKLQTLDISCGENLCKLPVEILNIRQLRHLLLKDYLESDGGIRVPRGIGTLIHLQSFTAIFSGASFASELSLLTKLRSLDIRNVSEDHADELFAVITNLENLVSLSISAEQASRGSFLPEMEQFSPPPHLKELRLRGGLFELPNWLASIENLTNLGLYHSNLLENPSSVLQFLSN
;
A
#
# COMPACT_ATOMS: atom_id res chain seq x y z
N MET A 1 4.07 16.45 -11.54
CA MET A 1 3.43 17.18 -10.43
C MET A 1 4.53 17.66 -9.48
N PRO A 2 4.47 18.84 -8.84
CA PRO A 2 5.56 19.32 -7.99
C PRO A 2 5.70 18.49 -6.71
N ILE A 3 6.94 18.26 -6.28
CA ILE A 3 7.26 17.35 -5.17
C ILE A 3 8.15 18.04 -4.16
N PHE A 4 7.60 18.21 -2.98
CA PHE A 4 8.34 18.69 -1.85
C PHE A 4 9.01 17.50 -1.16
N TYR A 5 10.27 17.23 -1.51
CA TYR A 5 11.09 16.31 -0.75
C TYR A 5 11.77 17.08 0.39
N TYR A 6 11.74 16.54 1.59
CA TYR A 6 12.39 17.12 2.75
C TYR A 6 13.02 16.00 3.55
N SER A 7 14.33 16.04 3.70
CA SER A 7 15.07 15.14 4.58
C SER A 7 15.85 16.01 5.54
N ARG A 8 15.64 15.82 6.84
CA ARG A 8 16.41 16.47 7.90
C ARG A 8 17.38 15.44 8.48
N LYS A 9 18.59 15.37 7.93
CA LYS A 9 19.71 14.73 8.63
C LYS A 9 20.17 15.64 9.77
N SER A 10 20.97 15.11 10.69
CA SER A 10 21.38 15.72 11.98
C SER A 10 21.96 17.15 11.93
N ASP A 11 22.12 17.77 10.76
CA ASP A 11 22.56 19.14 10.56
C ASP A 11 21.42 20.14 10.24
N GLY A 12 20.16 19.70 10.13
CA GLY A 12 18.99 20.58 9.96
C GLY A 12 18.73 21.09 8.54
N LYS A 13 19.48 20.63 7.54
CA LYS A 13 19.37 21.13 6.15
C LYS A 13 18.30 20.41 5.34
N ILE A 14 17.69 21.12 4.39
CA ILE A 14 16.88 20.55 3.30
C ILE A 14 17.84 19.89 2.31
N GLU A 15 17.72 18.58 2.09
CA GLU A 15 18.63 17.88 1.17
C GLU A 15 18.35 18.16 -0.32
N SER A 16 17.09 18.31 -0.75
CA SER A 16 16.73 18.59 -2.16
C SER A 16 15.23 18.88 -2.31
N ILE A 17 14.84 19.71 -3.28
CA ILE A 17 13.43 19.98 -3.64
C ILE A 17 13.24 19.66 -5.11
N PHE A 18 12.12 19.03 -5.48
CA PHE A 18 11.87 18.59 -6.85
C PHE A 18 10.63 19.24 -7.46
N ALA A 19 10.72 19.59 -8.73
CA ALA A 19 9.58 19.97 -9.54
C ALA A 19 9.37 18.96 -10.67
N GLU A 20 8.16 18.92 -11.21
CA GLU A 20 7.91 18.25 -12.48
C GLU A 20 8.80 18.87 -13.56
N MET A 21 9.30 18.04 -14.49
CA MET A 21 10.00 18.56 -15.67
C MET A 21 9.15 19.67 -16.30
N PRO A 22 9.64 20.92 -16.41
CA PRO A 22 8.89 21.93 -17.13
C PRO A 22 8.77 21.44 -18.57
N ALA A 23 7.53 21.37 -19.10
CA ALA A 23 7.33 21.37 -20.53
C ALA A 23 8.01 22.64 -21.04
N ARG A 24 9.26 22.53 -21.52
CA ARG A 24 9.99 23.71 -21.99
C ARG A 24 9.14 24.35 -23.07
N LYS A 25 8.64 25.55 -22.80
CA LYS A 25 8.27 26.47 -23.87
C LYS A 25 9.49 26.55 -24.76
N SER A 26 9.30 26.21 -26.02
CA SER A 26 10.31 26.35 -27.07
C SER A 26 10.86 27.79 -27.04
N GLN A 27 12.07 27.98 -26.49
CA GLN A 27 12.90 29.15 -26.79
C GLN A 27 14.36 28.93 -26.40
N VAL A 28 15.14 28.60 -27.43
CA VAL A 28 16.43 29.19 -27.84
C VAL A 28 17.46 29.55 -26.75
N ASP A 29 18.59 28.84 -26.83
CA ASP A 29 19.96 29.19 -26.46
C ASP A 29 20.21 30.02 -25.19
N VAL A 30 20.66 29.34 -24.12
CA VAL A 30 21.87 29.75 -23.38
C VAL A 30 22.61 28.49 -22.91
N ILE A 31 23.78 28.24 -23.48
CA ILE A 31 24.76 27.26 -22.96
C ILE A 31 25.59 27.96 -21.88
N PRO A 32 25.73 27.38 -20.67
CA PRO A 32 26.96 27.53 -19.91
C PRO A 32 27.79 26.26 -20.06
N SER A 33 29.01 26.48 -20.52
CA SER A 33 30.07 25.51 -20.72
C SER A 33 30.53 24.86 -19.41
N ARG A 34 30.49 23.53 -19.35
CA ARG A 34 31.62 22.73 -18.88
C ARG A 34 31.49 21.31 -19.43
N ALA A 35 32.42 20.98 -20.31
CA ALA A 35 32.55 19.66 -20.90
C ALA A 35 33.24 18.74 -19.90
N GLU A 36 32.55 17.69 -19.49
CA GLU A 36 33.17 16.39 -19.29
C GLU A 36 32.42 15.40 -20.19
N GLN A 37 33.19 14.75 -21.04
CA GLN A 37 32.72 13.81 -22.04
C GLN A 37 32.40 12.49 -21.35
N ASP A 38 31.12 12.13 -21.29
CA ASP A 38 30.72 10.73 -21.27
C ASP A 38 29.73 10.43 -22.40
N LYS A 39 30.22 9.77 -23.45
CA LYS A 39 29.48 9.57 -24.72
C LYS A 39 28.57 8.33 -24.70
N GLY A 40 28.55 7.57 -23.59
CA GLY A 40 27.61 6.47 -23.38
C GLY A 40 26.30 6.93 -22.74
N GLU A 41 26.40 7.59 -21.58
CA GLU A 41 25.25 8.00 -20.75
C GLU A 41 24.39 9.10 -21.40
N SER A 42 24.98 9.99 -22.19
CA SER A 42 24.24 11.05 -22.89
C SER A 42 23.28 10.52 -23.96
N SER A 43 23.51 9.32 -24.50
CA SER A 43 22.64 8.69 -25.51
C SER A 43 21.44 7.95 -24.90
N SER A 44 21.64 7.28 -23.76
CA SER A 44 20.57 6.58 -23.03
C SER A 44 19.61 7.56 -22.35
N LEU A 45 20.15 8.63 -21.74
CA LEU A 45 19.35 9.69 -21.10
C LEU A 45 18.55 10.53 -22.11
N SER A 46 19.04 10.71 -23.33
CA SER A 46 18.28 11.41 -24.37
C SER A 46 17.19 10.51 -24.97
N ALA A 47 17.43 9.21 -25.09
CA ALA A 47 16.43 8.24 -25.49
C ALA A 47 15.31 8.09 -24.44
N SER A 48 15.64 7.99 -23.15
CA SER A 48 14.64 7.90 -22.07
C SER A 48 13.76 9.15 -22.00
N LYS A 49 14.35 10.34 -22.15
CA LYS A 49 13.60 11.60 -22.25
C LYS A 49 12.65 11.64 -23.43
N SER A 50 13.11 11.21 -24.61
CA SER A 50 12.26 11.13 -25.80
C SER A 50 11.08 10.15 -25.59
N ASN A 51 11.33 8.99 -24.97
CA ASN A 51 10.28 8.01 -24.68
C ASN A 51 9.25 8.58 -23.69
N TYR A 52 9.72 9.24 -22.63
CA TYR A 52 8.87 9.91 -21.65
C TYR A 52 8.01 11.03 -22.25
N GLU A 53 8.57 11.84 -23.17
CA GLU A 53 7.84 12.91 -23.85
C GLU A 53 6.73 12.40 -24.78
N GLN A 54 6.88 11.18 -25.32
CA GLN A 54 5.90 10.56 -26.21
C GLN A 54 4.75 9.84 -25.46
N LEU A 55 4.83 9.70 -24.14
CA LEU A 55 3.79 9.04 -23.37
C LEU A 55 2.44 9.78 -23.44
N PRO A 56 1.33 9.04 -23.59
CA PRO A 56 0.00 9.57 -23.31
C PRO A 56 -0.06 10.20 -21.91
N HIS A 57 -0.76 11.33 -21.79
CA HIS A 57 -0.83 12.11 -20.56
C HIS A 57 -1.19 11.28 -19.31
N HIS A 58 -2.11 10.31 -19.44
CA HIS A 58 -2.54 9.49 -18.31
C HIS A 58 -1.43 8.54 -17.80
N LEU A 59 -0.65 7.93 -18.69
CA LEU A 59 0.50 7.10 -18.32
C LEU A 59 1.62 7.95 -17.72
N LYS A 60 1.86 9.14 -18.31
CA LYS A 60 2.84 10.10 -17.82
C LYS A 60 2.54 10.52 -16.38
N SER A 61 1.30 10.93 -16.09
CA SER A 61 0.90 11.29 -14.72
C SER A 61 0.99 10.13 -13.74
N CYS A 62 0.75 8.88 -14.18
CA CYS A 62 0.94 7.70 -13.34
C CYS A 62 2.43 7.46 -13.06
N LEU A 63 3.28 7.51 -14.09
CA LEU A 63 4.73 7.32 -13.95
C LEU A 63 5.37 8.39 -13.06
N ASP A 64 5.00 9.66 -13.25
CA ASP A 64 5.46 10.76 -12.40
C ASP A 64 5.13 10.47 -10.93
N TYR A 65 3.90 10.03 -10.67
CA TYR A 65 3.46 9.69 -9.32
C TYR A 65 4.14 8.44 -8.76
N CYS A 66 4.41 7.42 -9.59
CA CYS A 66 5.22 6.27 -9.18
C CYS A 66 6.62 6.71 -8.73
N SER A 67 7.24 7.65 -9.42
CA SER A 67 8.58 8.19 -9.06
C SER A 67 8.57 8.87 -7.70
N ILE A 68 7.49 9.61 -7.38
CA ILE A 68 7.28 10.23 -6.05
C ILE A 68 7.24 9.17 -4.97
N VAL A 69 6.42 8.14 -5.19
CA VAL A 69 6.19 7.09 -4.20
C VAL A 69 7.44 6.26 -4.01
N SER A 70 8.20 5.97 -5.07
CA SER A 70 9.50 5.28 -4.94
C SER A 70 10.47 6.07 -4.06
N LYS A 71 10.52 7.41 -4.16
CA LYS A 71 11.39 8.24 -3.30
C LYS A 71 11.11 8.11 -1.79
N GLN A 72 9.90 7.68 -1.39
CA GLN A 72 9.62 7.37 0.01
C GLN A 72 10.48 6.21 0.56
N PHE A 73 10.88 5.27 -0.31
CA PHE A 73 11.53 4.02 0.09
C PHE A 73 13.05 4.00 -0.18
N SER A 74 13.63 5.07 -0.74
CA SER A 74 15.05 5.06 -1.17
C SER A 74 16.07 4.92 -0.03
N ASN A 75 15.67 5.15 1.22
CA ASN A 75 16.56 5.02 2.39
C ASN A 75 16.31 3.74 3.22
N VAL A 76 15.27 2.96 2.89
CA VAL A 76 14.94 1.69 3.58
C VAL A 76 15.59 0.49 2.87
N SER A 77 15.81 0.59 1.56
CA SER A 77 16.47 -0.42 0.73
C SER A 77 17.25 0.23 -0.41
N LYS A 78 18.38 -0.38 -0.85
CA LYS A 78 19.19 0.11 -1.99
C LYS A 78 18.39 0.24 -3.29
N GLN A 79 17.30 -0.53 -3.43
CA GLN A 79 16.30 -0.39 -4.49
C GLN A 79 15.04 0.20 -3.83
N SER A 80 14.56 1.35 -4.30
CA SER A 80 13.33 1.99 -3.84
C SER A 80 12.08 1.28 -4.39
N SER A 81 11.85 0.05 -3.93
CA SER A 81 10.78 -0.83 -4.41
C SER A 81 9.49 -0.62 -3.62
N ILE A 82 8.35 -0.80 -4.29
CA ILE A 82 7.01 -0.72 -3.70
C ILE A 82 6.19 -1.95 -4.10
N GLU A 83 5.43 -2.50 -3.15
CA GLU A 83 4.43 -3.54 -3.45
C GLU A 83 3.45 -3.04 -4.52
N LYS A 84 3.30 -3.81 -5.61
CA LYS A 84 2.41 -3.48 -6.74
C LYS A 84 0.99 -3.15 -6.30
N GLN A 85 0.43 -3.89 -5.35
CA GLN A 85 -0.92 -3.63 -4.85
C GLN A 85 -1.01 -2.34 -4.04
N LYS A 86 0.04 -1.96 -3.32
CA LYS A 86 0.12 -0.65 -2.66
C LYS A 86 0.14 0.47 -3.70
N LEU A 87 0.93 0.32 -4.76
CA LEU A 87 0.98 1.30 -5.84
C LEU A 87 -0.38 1.46 -6.54
N VAL A 88 -1.11 0.37 -6.79
CA VAL A 88 -2.51 0.40 -7.26
C VAL A 88 -3.36 1.28 -6.33
N ARG A 89 -3.38 1.00 -5.02
CA ARG A 89 -4.18 1.75 -4.04
C ARG A 89 -3.84 3.23 -4.01
N LEU A 90 -2.56 3.59 -4.14
CA LEU A 90 -2.11 4.99 -4.16
C LEU A 90 -2.52 5.71 -5.46
N LEU A 91 -2.42 5.07 -6.63
CA LEU A 91 -2.90 5.62 -7.91
C LEU A 91 -4.41 5.91 -7.88
N LEU A 92 -5.20 4.99 -7.29
CA LEU A 92 -6.64 5.15 -7.08
C LEU A 92 -6.92 6.34 -6.14
N ALA A 93 -6.26 6.38 -4.99
CA ALA A 93 -6.44 7.43 -4.00
C ALA A 93 -6.08 8.81 -4.57
N GLN A 94 -5.02 8.91 -5.39
CA GLN A 94 -4.63 10.14 -6.05
C GLN A 94 -5.65 10.60 -7.11
N GLY A 95 -6.53 9.70 -7.57
CA GLY A 95 -7.54 9.97 -8.58
C GLY A 95 -6.98 9.97 -10.00
N LEU A 96 -5.85 9.30 -10.24
CA LEU A 96 -5.25 9.12 -11.57
C LEU A 96 -6.00 8.08 -12.40
N ILE A 97 -6.80 7.25 -11.74
CA ILE A 97 -7.63 6.21 -12.35
C ILE A 97 -9.08 6.70 -12.37
N PRO A 98 -9.62 7.09 -13.55
CA PRO A 98 -11.00 7.54 -13.63
C PRO A 98 -11.96 6.38 -13.44
N GLU A 99 -13.01 6.58 -12.65
CA GLU A 99 -14.10 5.62 -12.53
C GLU A 99 -14.90 5.59 -13.84
N LYS A 100 -15.05 4.39 -14.41
CA LYS A 100 -15.84 4.14 -15.61
C LYS A 100 -16.80 2.98 -15.34
N GLU A 101 -18.03 3.13 -15.81
CA GLU A 101 -19.07 2.13 -15.62
C GLU A 101 -18.63 0.77 -16.20
N GLY A 102 -18.81 -0.30 -15.42
CA GLY A 102 -18.42 -1.65 -15.79
C GLY A 102 -16.92 -1.98 -15.63
N GLN A 103 -16.08 -1.04 -15.19
CA GLN A 103 -14.65 -1.30 -14.94
C GLN A 103 -14.33 -1.46 -13.46
N ILE A 104 -13.44 -2.41 -13.15
CA ILE A 104 -12.84 -2.55 -11.82
C ILE A 104 -11.60 -1.65 -11.77
N MET A 105 -11.63 -0.61 -10.94
CA MET A 105 -10.56 0.40 -10.91
C MET A 105 -9.18 -0.19 -10.56
N GLU A 106 -9.14 -1.19 -9.68
CA GLU A 106 -7.91 -1.90 -9.33
C GLU A 106 -7.31 -2.61 -10.54
N ASP A 107 -8.13 -3.17 -11.44
CA ASP A 107 -7.65 -3.81 -12.66
C ASP A 107 -7.16 -2.76 -13.66
N VAL A 108 -7.83 -1.61 -13.76
CA VAL A 108 -7.36 -0.51 -14.62
C VAL A 108 -6.00 -0.01 -14.15
N ALA A 109 -5.81 0.21 -12.85
CA ALA A 109 -4.51 0.57 -12.28
C ALA A 109 -3.45 -0.51 -12.48
N ALA A 110 -3.78 -1.78 -12.21
CA ALA A 110 -2.85 -2.88 -12.39
C ALA A 110 -2.42 -3.04 -13.86
N ASN A 111 -3.33 -2.80 -14.81
CA ASN A 111 -3.03 -2.79 -16.24
C ASN A 111 -2.13 -1.63 -16.64
N ILE A 112 -2.34 -0.42 -16.08
CA ILE A 112 -1.43 0.72 -16.31
C ILE A 112 -0.02 0.40 -15.79
N ILE A 113 0.10 -0.18 -14.59
CA ILE A 113 1.41 -0.61 -14.06
C ILE A 113 2.04 -1.64 -14.99
N LYS A 114 1.27 -2.62 -15.45
CA LYS A 114 1.75 -3.65 -16.41
C LYS A 114 2.20 -3.04 -17.74
N GLU A 115 1.49 -2.04 -18.26
CA GLU A 115 1.87 -1.32 -19.47
C GLU A 115 3.18 -0.56 -19.27
N LEU A 116 3.33 0.15 -18.15
CA LEU A 116 4.59 0.84 -17.81
C LEU A 116 5.76 -0.13 -17.63
N ILE A 117 5.53 -1.34 -17.11
CA ILE A 117 6.53 -2.42 -17.08
C ILE A 117 6.88 -2.88 -18.50
N GLY A 118 5.89 -3.08 -19.35
CA GLY A 118 6.09 -3.47 -20.76
C GLY A 118 6.81 -2.41 -21.60
N LEU A 119 6.79 -1.15 -21.15
CA LEU A 119 7.55 -0.02 -21.72
C LEU A 119 8.94 0.16 -21.07
N GLU A 120 9.35 -0.75 -20.17
CA GLU A 120 10.62 -0.69 -19.44
C GLU A 120 10.79 0.58 -18.60
N MET A 121 9.68 1.22 -18.21
CA MET A 121 9.68 2.41 -17.35
C MET A 121 9.60 2.04 -15.88
N LEU A 122 8.91 0.94 -15.59
CA LEU A 122 8.90 0.28 -14.29
C LEU A 122 9.60 -1.08 -14.40
N GLU A 123 10.36 -1.44 -13.38
CA GLU A 123 11.03 -2.73 -13.26
C GLU A 123 10.39 -3.53 -12.12
N GLU A 124 10.10 -4.81 -12.37
CA GLU A 124 9.48 -5.72 -11.40
C GLU A 124 10.56 -6.65 -10.84
N ASP A 125 10.76 -6.62 -9.51
CA ASP A 125 11.67 -7.51 -8.84
C ASP A 125 11.05 -8.92 -8.80
N GLN A 126 11.81 -9.95 -9.20
CA GLN A 126 11.34 -11.34 -9.25
C GLN A 126 11.10 -11.98 -7.87
N ASN A 127 11.03 -11.18 -6.80
CA ASN A 127 10.81 -11.63 -5.44
C ASN A 127 9.31 -11.91 -5.15
N PHE A 128 9.04 -12.67 -4.09
CA PHE A 128 7.69 -13.15 -3.69
C PHE A 128 6.61 -12.06 -3.55
N ASN A 129 6.99 -10.79 -3.35
CA ASN A 129 6.04 -9.69 -3.12
C ASN A 129 5.68 -8.89 -4.38
N SER A 130 6.20 -9.26 -5.57
CA SER A 130 5.98 -8.52 -6.83
C SER A 130 6.21 -7.02 -6.64
N GLU A 131 7.38 -6.67 -6.11
CA GLU A 131 7.73 -5.28 -5.88
C GLU A 131 8.13 -4.62 -7.20
N VAL A 132 7.83 -3.34 -7.32
CA VAL A 132 8.05 -2.56 -8.53
C VAL A 132 8.82 -1.31 -8.18
N HIS A 133 9.77 -0.91 -9.01
CA HIS A 133 10.46 0.38 -8.89
C HIS A 133 10.53 1.10 -10.23
N VAL A 134 10.65 2.43 -10.19
CA VAL A 134 10.91 3.21 -11.41
C VAL A 134 12.36 2.99 -11.83
N SER A 135 12.56 2.68 -13.10
CA SER A 135 13.91 2.54 -13.67
C SER A 135 14.71 3.84 -13.51
N GLU A 136 16.01 3.70 -13.25
CA GLU A 136 16.92 4.83 -12.95
C GLU A 136 16.87 5.92 -14.03
N PHE A 137 16.88 5.52 -15.31
CA PHE A 137 16.85 6.42 -16.46
C PHE A 137 15.56 7.25 -16.57
N HIS A 138 14.43 6.70 -16.10
CA HIS A 138 13.14 7.39 -16.15
C HIS A 138 12.90 8.21 -14.88
N GLN A 139 13.51 7.86 -13.75
CA GLN A 139 13.44 8.65 -12.53
C GLN A 139 13.97 10.08 -12.74
N GLU A 140 15.12 10.23 -13.42
CA GLU A 140 15.68 11.54 -13.79
C GLU A 140 14.84 12.30 -14.83
N SER A 141 13.99 11.59 -15.57
CA SER A 141 13.07 12.21 -16.53
C SER A 141 11.78 12.72 -15.87
N CYS A 142 11.37 12.10 -14.76
CA CYS A 142 10.16 12.49 -14.02
C CYS A 142 10.41 13.67 -13.07
N LEU A 143 11.60 13.73 -12.45
CA LEU A 143 11.93 14.64 -11.36
C LEU A 143 13.10 15.56 -11.73
N VAL A 144 12.91 16.86 -11.57
CA VAL A 144 13.99 17.85 -11.73
C VAL A 144 14.21 18.56 -10.41
N GLU A 145 15.45 18.55 -9.94
CA GLU A 145 15.84 19.28 -8.74
C GLU A 145 15.76 20.80 -9.00
N VAL A 146 15.20 21.54 -8.05
CA VAL A 146 15.00 23.00 -8.11
C VAL A 146 15.43 23.66 -6.81
N ASP A 147 15.80 24.94 -6.89
CA ASP A 147 16.08 25.75 -5.70
C ASP A 147 14.79 26.00 -4.88
N GLU A 148 14.94 26.16 -3.56
CA GLU A 148 13.83 26.40 -2.63
C GLU A 148 13.03 27.65 -2.98
N GLN A 149 13.70 28.75 -3.35
CA GLN A 149 13.02 30.01 -3.68
C GLN A 149 12.20 29.86 -4.96
N ASP A 150 12.76 29.17 -5.96
CA ASP A 150 12.07 28.86 -7.21
C ASP A 150 10.87 27.93 -6.99
N PHE A 151 11.01 26.93 -6.11
CA PHE A 151 9.90 26.06 -5.74
C PHE A 151 8.78 26.83 -5.07
N VAL A 152 9.08 27.62 -4.02
CA VAL A 152 8.07 28.40 -3.29
C VAL A 152 7.33 29.36 -4.23
N ALA A 153 8.05 30.03 -5.14
CA ALA A 153 7.46 30.94 -6.11
C ALA A 153 6.51 30.23 -7.09
N ASN A 154 6.84 29.01 -7.53
CA ASN A 154 6.09 28.28 -8.56
C ASN A 154 5.01 27.35 -7.98
N ALA A 155 5.17 26.88 -6.74
CA ALA A 155 4.34 25.83 -6.15
C ALA A 155 3.19 26.37 -5.28
N ALA A 156 3.16 27.68 -4.99
CA ALA A 156 2.20 28.31 -4.06
C ALA A 156 0.71 27.96 -4.31
N ASN A 157 0.32 27.62 -5.55
CA ASN A 157 -1.06 27.24 -5.89
C ASN A 157 -1.20 25.83 -6.49
N LEU A 158 -0.10 25.07 -6.60
CA LEU A 158 -0.11 23.75 -7.21
C LEU A 158 -0.40 22.66 -6.16
N PRO A 159 -1.04 21.55 -6.54
CA PRO A 159 -1.12 20.38 -5.67
C PRO A 159 0.27 19.80 -5.47
N ILE A 160 0.75 19.78 -4.23
CA ILE A 160 2.09 19.33 -3.87
C ILE A 160 2.03 17.92 -3.28
N HIS A 161 2.98 17.09 -3.67
CA HIS A 161 3.25 15.82 -3.00
C HIS A 161 4.45 15.98 -2.10
N ALA A 162 4.30 15.63 -0.83
CA ALA A 162 5.34 15.77 0.17
C ALA A 162 5.88 14.42 0.59
N VAL A 163 7.21 14.29 0.60
CA VAL A 163 7.94 13.19 1.21
C VAL A 163 8.84 13.80 2.28
N ILE A 164 8.61 13.44 3.53
CA ILE A 164 9.28 14.05 4.69
C ILE A 164 9.99 12.94 5.47
N GLU A 165 11.28 13.11 5.69
CA GLU A 165 12.09 12.24 6.54
C GLU A 165 12.76 13.11 7.61
N ASP A 166 12.30 13.02 8.86
CA ASP A 166 12.79 13.87 9.96
C ASP A 166 12.68 13.20 11.32
N ASP A 167 12.93 13.95 12.40
CA ASP A 167 12.83 13.49 13.79
C ASP A 167 11.39 13.28 14.30
N GLY A 168 10.39 13.52 13.45
CA GLY A 168 8.97 13.48 13.77
C GLY A 168 8.53 14.60 14.72
N LYS A 169 9.37 15.61 14.99
CA LYS A 169 9.05 16.64 16.01
C LYS A 169 8.46 17.90 15.39
N ILE A 170 9.11 18.45 14.37
CA ILE A 170 8.77 19.76 13.81
C ILE A 170 8.82 19.71 12.29
N LEU A 171 7.63 19.85 11.67
CA LEU A 171 7.48 20.03 10.24
C LEU A 171 8.19 21.32 9.76
N PRO A 172 8.65 21.35 8.50
CA PRO A 172 9.26 22.55 7.91
C PRO A 172 8.37 23.80 8.06
N LEU A 173 9.00 24.95 8.27
CA LEU A 173 8.33 26.25 8.17
C LEU A 173 7.69 26.37 6.77
N ASP A 174 6.54 27.02 6.69
CA ASP A 174 5.71 27.15 5.48
C ASP A 174 5.00 25.90 4.95
N PHE A 175 5.23 24.71 5.53
CA PHE A 175 4.54 23.48 5.11
C PHE A 175 3.01 23.60 5.14
N LYS A 176 2.48 24.36 6.11
CA LYS A 176 1.04 24.65 6.26
C LYS A 176 0.47 25.54 5.15
N ASN A 177 1.32 26.31 4.47
CA ASN A 177 0.92 27.24 3.41
C ASN A 177 0.76 26.53 2.07
N PHE A 178 1.32 25.33 1.93
CA PHE A 178 1.24 24.54 0.71
C PHE A 178 -0.07 23.76 0.61
N ARG A 179 -0.51 23.59 -0.64
CA ARG A 179 -1.65 22.73 -0.95
C ARG A 179 -1.20 21.25 -1.05
N ILE A 180 -0.89 20.67 0.10
CA ILE A 180 -0.44 19.28 0.19
C ILE A 180 -1.57 18.32 -0.19
N ARG A 181 -1.32 17.48 -1.19
CA ARG A 181 -2.25 16.51 -1.74
C ARG A 181 -1.92 15.08 -1.31
N SER A 182 -0.63 14.78 -1.16
CA SER A 182 -0.14 13.52 -0.59
C SER A 182 0.98 13.86 0.40
N LEU A 183 1.00 13.18 1.54
CA LEU A 183 2.08 13.26 2.51
C LEU A 183 2.53 11.85 2.87
N PHE A 184 3.81 11.57 2.62
CA PHE A 184 4.53 10.41 3.12
C PHE A 184 5.54 10.91 4.13
N ALA A 185 5.33 10.64 5.41
CA ALA A 185 6.21 11.10 6.47
C ALA A 185 6.84 9.93 7.21
N THR A 186 8.16 9.96 7.36
CA THR A 186 8.96 8.98 8.07
C THR A 186 9.66 9.65 9.25
N ALA A 187 9.35 9.20 10.46
CA ALA A 187 10.05 9.64 11.66
C ALA A 187 11.25 8.71 11.92
N ILE A 188 12.41 9.31 12.10
CA ILE A 188 13.72 8.64 12.25
C ILE A 188 14.32 9.06 13.59
N GLU A 189 14.91 8.11 14.31
CA GLU A 189 15.65 8.37 15.56
C GLU A 189 17.10 7.86 15.45
N GLY A 190 18.07 8.73 15.73
CA GLY A 190 19.52 8.44 15.71
C GLY A 190 20.25 8.98 14.47
N ALA A 191 21.59 9.02 14.52
CA ALA A 191 22.45 9.41 13.40
C ALA A 191 23.51 8.35 13.10
N LEU A 192 23.55 7.97 11.82
CA LEU A 192 24.62 7.34 11.02
C LEU A 192 24.95 5.86 11.31
N ASP A 193 25.02 5.14 10.17
CA ASP A 193 25.48 3.77 9.94
C ASP A 193 24.48 2.63 10.24
N GLU A 194 23.63 2.40 9.23
CA GLU A 194 23.00 1.12 8.86
C GLU A 194 21.81 0.60 9.67
N ILE A 195 21.44 1.20 10.81
CA ILE A 195 20.23 0.78 11.56
C ILE A 195 19.38 2.00 11.94
N HIS A 196 18.43 2.38 11.08
CA HIS A 196 17.44 3.40 11.38
C HIS A 196 16.42 2.85 12.40
N PHE A 197 16.45 3.34 13.64
CA PHE A 197 15.34 3.11 14.58
C PHE A 197 14.16 4.00 14.18
N MET A 198 12.95 3.43 14.24
CA MET A 198 11.72 4.19 13.98
C MET A 198 11.54 5.26 15.06
N GLY A 199 11.64 6.53 14.67
CA GLY A 199 11.39 7.67 15.54
C GLY A 199 9.90 7.82 15.86
N ALA A 200 9.59 8.74 16.78
CA ALA A 200 8.22 8.99 17.23
C ALA A 200 7.70 10.36 16.81
N PHE A 201 6.49 10.40 16.27
CA PHE A 201 5.83 11.66 15.93
C PHE A 201 5.33 12.38 17.18
N SER A 202 5.58 13.69 17.25
CA SER A 202 5.05 14.54 18.32
C SER A 202 3.56 14.82 18.10
N GLU A 203 2.85 15.14 19.18
CA GLU A 203 1.45 15.56 19.08
C GLU A 203 1.27 16.81 18.21
N ALA A 204 2.17 17.80 18.34
CA ALA A 204 2.15 19.02 17.53
C ALA A 204 2.37 18.75 16.03
N TYR A 205 3.19 17.74 15.70
CA TYR A 205 3.37 17.27 14.33
C TYR A 205 2.05 16.72 13.78
N LEU A 206 1.43 15.79 14.51
CA LEU A 206 0.18 15.15 14.10
C LEU A 206 -0.99 16.15 14.01
N GLN A 207 -1.10 17.10 14.95
CA GLN A 207 -2.08 18.18 14.89
C GLN A 207 -1.91 19.04 13.63
N THR A 208 -0.66 19.34 13.26
CA THR A 208 -0.39 20.08 12.02
C THR A 208 -0.79 19.28 10.78
N VAL A 209 -0.41 18.00 10.72
CA VAL A 209 -0.76 17.12 9.60
C VAL A 209 -2.28 16.98 9.46
N CYS A 210 -2.98 16.80 10.57
CA CYS A 210 -4.45 16.65 10.57
C CYS A 210 -5.18 17.96 10.23
N GLY A 211 -4.49 19.11 10.28
CA GLY A 211 -5.01 20.39 9.80
C GLY A 211 -4.94 20.61 8.28
N LEU A 212 -4.38 19.67 7.50
CA LEU A 212 -4.22 19.81 6.05
C LEU A 212 -5.54 19.58 5.29
N GLN A 213 -6.14 20.67 4.79
CA GLN A 213 -7.49 20.64 4.21
C GLN A 213 -7.64 19.85 2.90
N PHE A 214 -6.57 19.67 2.13
CA PHE A 214 -6.63 19.09 0.79
C PHE A 214 -5.98 17.70 0.68
N LEU A 215 -5.64 17.08 1.81
CA LEU A 215 -4.93 15.81 1.82
C LEU A 215 -5.81 14.68 1.25
N LEU A 216 -5.28 13.94 0.27
CA LEU A 216 -5.88 12.69 -0.23
C LEU A 216 -5.20 11.46 0.37
N ILE A 217 -3.90 11.55 0.60
CA ILE A 217 -3.06 10.43 0.97
C ILE A 217 -2.22 10.87 2.15
N LEU A 218 -2.34 10.14 3.26
CA LEU A 218 -1.51 10.28 4.42
C LEU A 218 -0.88 8.93 4.71
N GLU A 219 0.44 8.86 4.68
CA GLU A 219 1.20 7.71 5.14
C GLU A 219 2.21 8.13 6.19
N LEU A 220 2.12 7.52 7.37
CA LEU A 220 3.03 7.76 8.49
C LEU A 220 3.83 6.50 8.78
N HIS A 221 5.15 6.60 8.70
CA HIS A 221 6.09 5.56 9.06
C HIS A 221 6.90 6.00 10.29
N GLY A 222 6.55 5.48 11.46
CA GLY A 222 7.11 5.94 12.72
C GLY A 222 6.17 5.67 13.88
N THR A 223 6.63 5.82 15.11
CA THR A 223 5.82 5.56 16.30
C THR A 223 4.73 6.63 16.48
N VAL A 224 3.48 6.17 16.47
CA VAL A 224 2.21 6.89 16.66
C VAL A 224 1.37 5.99 17.55
N GLU A 225 1.33 6.28 18.85
CA GLU A 225 0.49 5.48 19.76
C GLU A 225 -1.00 5.77 19.58
N TYR A 226 -1.33 7.04 19.28
CA TYR A 226 -2.68 7.56 19.11
C TYR A 226 -2.69 8.60 17.98
N LEU A 227 -3.71 8.53 17.14
CA LEU A 227 -4.04 9.64 16.23
C LEU A 227 -4.91 10.67 16.96
N PRO A 228 -4.71 11.97 16.71
CA PRO A 228 -5.57 13.01 17.24
C PRO A 228 -6.98 12.92 16.59
N ASP A 229 -8.00 13.42 17.27
CA ASP A 229 -9.39 13.36 16.79
C ASP A 229 -9.57 14.18 15.49
N GLU A 230 -8.76 15.20 15.30
CA GLU A 230 -8.63 16.04 14.10
C GLU A 230 -8.31 15.24 12.84
N VAL A 231 -7.86 13.98 12.95
CA VAL A 231 -7.74 13.11 11.76
C VAL A 231 -9.08 13.00 11.00
N GLY A 232 -10.21 13.10 11.71
CA GLY A 232 -11.54 13.12 11.10
C GLY A 232 -11.86 14.39 10.29
N ASP A 233 -11.06 15.45 10.41
CA ASP A 233 -11.22 16.70 9.66
C ASP A 233 -10.60 16.61 8.26
N LEU A 234 -9.81 15.57 7.98
CA LEU A 234 -9.23 15.26 6.67
C LEU A 234 -10.30 14.70 5.70
N VAL A 235 -11.43 15.40 5.52
CA VAL A 235 -12.62 14.93 4.79
C VAL A 235 -12.40 14.60 3.31
N HIS A 236 -11.23 14.95 2.75
CA HIS A 236 -10.82 14.60 1.40
C HIS A 236 -9.96 13.34 1.33
N LEU A 237 -9.53 12.80 2.46
CA LEU A 237 -8.63 11.65 2.55
C LEU A 237 -9.26 10.42 1.90
N ARG A 238 -8.47 9.74 1.07
CA ARG A 238 -8.78 8.51 0.34
C ARG A 238 -7.88 7.36 0.77
N TYR A 239 -6.68 7.66 1.26
CA TYR A 239 -5.73 6.67 1.76
C TYR A 239 -5.16 7.13 3.11
N LEU A 240 -5.26 6.27 4.11
CA LEU A 240 -4.61 6.43 5.41
C LEU A 240 -3.76 5.19 5.68
N GLY A 241 -2.44 5.35 5.62
CA GLY A 241 -1.46 4.34 5.96
C GLY A 241 -0.75 4.67 7.27
N LEU A 242 -0.73 3.74 8.22
CA LEU A 242 -0.03 3.88 9.49
C LEU A 242 0.87 2.67 9.70
N CYS A 243 2.14 2.83 9.37
CA CYS A 243 3.15 1.84 9.72
C CYS A 243 3.69 2.18 11.11
N SER A 244 2.95 1.74 12.15
CA SER A 244 3.13 2.26 13.50
C SER A 244 2.57 1.37 14.61
N LYS A 245 3.01 1.57 15.86
CA LYS A 245 2.53 0.84 17.06
C LYS A 245 1.20 1.37 17.62
N ILE A 246 0.26 1.71 16.74
CA ILE A 246 -1.02 2.33 17.12
C ILE A 246 -1.84 1.42 18.02
N LYS A 247 -2.34 1.98 19.14
CA LYS A 247 -3.11 1.25 20.15
C LYS A 247 -4.62 1.39 19.94
N LYS A 248 -5.05 2.52 19.37
CA LYS A 248 -6.46 2.85 19.15
C LYS A 248 -6.63 3.78 17.95
N ILE A 249 -7.63 3.50 17.13
CA ILE A 249 -8.13 4.42 16.10
C ILE A 249 -9.23 5.31 16.73
N PRO A 250 -9.20 6.65 16.56
CA PRO A 250 -10.22 7.55 17.11
C PRO A 250 -11.59 7.32 16.44
N CYS A 251 -12.69 7.64 17.14
CA CYS A 251 -14.03 7.47 16.59
C CYS A 251 -14.31 8.43 15.41
N THR A 252 -13.61 9.57 15.37
CA THR A 252 -13.69 10.54 14.29
C THR A 252 -13.23 10.00 12.94
N ILE A 253 -12.60 8.81 12.89
CA ILE A 253 -12.31 8.11 11.62
C ILE A 253 -13.57 7.93 10.77
N GLY A 254 -14.75 7.78 11.39
CA GLY A 254 -16.02 7.67 10.68
C GLY A 254 -16.41 8.92 9.88
N ASN A 255 -15.76 10.07 10.11
CA ASN A 255 -15.97 11.29 9.34
C ASN A 255 -15.29 11.25 7.97
N LEU A 256 -14.36 10.31 7.75
CA LEU A 256 -13.59 10.18 6.50
C LEU A 256 -14.41 9.48 5.41
N GLN A 257 -15.51 10.09 5.00
CA GLN A 257 -16.49 9.52 4.06
C GLN A 257 -15.94 9.19 2.66
N LYS A 258 -14.77 9.74 2.29
CA LYS A 258 -14.08 9.47 1.02
C LYS A 258 -12.94 8.46 1.15
N LEU A 259 -12.69 7.94 2.34
CA LEU A 259 -11.60 7.00 2.57
C LEU A 259 -11.88 5.69 1.81
N GLN A 260 -10.92 5.29 1.00
CA GLN A 260 -10.95 4.08 0.18
C GLN A 260 -10.01 3.01 0.74
N THR A 261 -8.88 3.41 1.33
CA THR A 261 -7.91 2.52 1.93
C THR A 261 -7.59 2.94 3.36
N LEU A 262 -7.74 2.01 4.29
CA LEU A 262 -7.16 2.08 5.63
C LEU A 262 -6.12 0.97 5.73
N ASP A 263 -4.85 1.34 5.80
CA ASP A 263 -3.72 0.42 5.93
C ASP A 263 -3.05 0.60 7.29
N ILE A 264 -3.19 -0.40 8.14
CA ILE A 264 -2.56 -0.47 9.46
C ILE A 264 -1.84 -1.83 9.64
N SER A 265 -1.37 -2.39 8.53
CA SER A 265 -0.77 -3.71 8.44
C SER A 265 0.54 -3.85 9.24
N CYS A 266 1.32 -2.78 9.42
CA CYS A 266 2.51 -2.81 10.29
C CYS A 266 2.20 -2.64 11.80
N GLY A 267 0.92 -2.63 12.19
CA GLY A 267 0.52 -2.33 13.56
C GLY A 267 0.72 -3.47 14.55
N GLU A 268 1.47 -3.24 15.63
CA GLU A 268 1.72 -4.29 16.63
C GLU A 268 0.59 -4.44 17.68
N ASN A 269 -0.11 -3.36 18.03
CA ASN A 269 -0.87 -3.27 19.28
C ASN A 269 -2.39 -3.12 19.15
N LEU A 270 -2.93 -2.99 17.93
CA LEU A 270 -4.36 -2.74 17.76
C LEU A 270 -5.17 -4.03 17.87
N CYS A 271 -6.07 -4.10 18.85
CA CYS A 271 -6.91 -5.28 19.08
C CYS A 271 -8.30 -5.19 18.43
N LYS A 272 -8.82 -3.98 18.22
CA LYS A 272 -10.19 -3.76 17.72
C LYS A 272 -10.33 -2.47 16.91
N LEU A 273 -11.21 -2.49 15.92
CA LEU A 273 -11.63 -1.28 15.22
C LEU A 273 -12.81 -0.58 15.93
N PRO A 274 -12.91 0.76 15.85
CA PRO A 274 -14.07 1.51 16.32
C PRO A 274 -15.31 1.21 15.46
N VAL A 275 -16.52 1.31 16.02
CA VAL A 275 -17.77 1.04 15.30
C VAL A 275 -18.01 2.04 14.16
N GLU A 276 -17.43 3.23 14.29
CA GLU A 276 -17.53 4.34 13.35
C GLU A 276 -16.87 4.02 11.99
N ILE A 277 -16.02 2.99 11.89
CA ILE A 277 -15.51 2.50 10.59
C ILE A 277 -16.65 2.13 9.62
N LEU A 278 -17.80 1.71 10.16
CA LEU A 278 -18.99 1.34 9.39
C LEU A 278 -19.63 2.54 8.66
N ASN A 279 -19.27 3.76 9.05
CA ASN A 279 -19.73 4.98 8.39
C ASN A 279 -18.98 5.25 7.08
N ILE A 280 -17.84 4.60 6.83
CA ILE A 280 -17.00 4.83 5.65
C ILE A 280 -17.49 3.95 4.49
N ARG A 281 -18.60 4.33 3.87
CA ARG A 281 -19.26 3.54 2.80
C ARG A 281 -18.40 3.35 1.54
N GLN A 282 -17.40 4.20 1.34
CA GLN A 282 -16.49 4.16 0.19
C GLN A 282 -15.25 3.28 0.43
N LEU A 283 -15.14 2.62 1.59
CA LEU A 283 -13.99 1.80 1.92
C LEU A 283 -13.90 0.59 0.97
N ARG A 284 -12.72 0.41 0.38
CA ARG A 284 -12.38 -0.65 -0.58
C ARG A 284 -11.31 -1.57 -0.02
N HIS A 285 -10.37 -1.05 0.76
CA HIS A 285 -9.28 -1.83 1.31
C HIS A 285 -9.17 -1.58 2.81
N LEU A 286 -9.35 -2.63 3.59
CA LEU A 286 -9.14 -2.64 5.02
C LEU A 286 -8.02 -3.63 5.31
N LEU A 287 -6.79 -3.09 5.41
CA LEU A 287 -5.56 -3.88 5.50
C LEU A 287 -5.08 -3.85 6.94
N LEU A 288 -5.26 -4.96 7.63
CA LEU A 288 -4.92 -5.10 9.04
C LEU A 288 -3.70 -6.03 9.22
N LYS A 289 -3.16 -5.98 10.44
CA LYS A 289 -1.95 -6.63 10.93
C LYS A 289 -1.62 -7.99 10.28
N ASP A 290 -0.60 -8.06 9.42
CA ASP A 290 -0.02 -9.34 8.98
C ASP A 290 1.36 -9.55 9.60
N TYR A 291 1.41 -10.22 10.76
CA TYR A 291 2.64 -10.88 11.17
C TYR A 291 2.46 -12.38 10.98
N LEU A 292 3.47 -12.99 10.36
CA LEU A 292 3.59 -14.43 10.19
C LEU A 292 3.58 -15.16 11.56
N GLU A 293 3.95 -14.47 12.64
CA GLU A 293 4.12 -15.06 13.98
C GLU A 293 3.03 -14.69 15.00
N SER A 294 2.04 -13.85 14.64
CA SER A 294 0.98 -13.47 15.58
C SER A 294 -0.36 -14.13 15.23
N ASP A 295 -0.88 -14.92 16.16
CA ASP A 295 -2.19 -15.58 16.04
C ASP A 295 -3.38 -14.61 16.22
N GLY A 296 -3.11 -13.35 16.59
CA GLY A 296 -4.14 -12.36 16.90
C GLY A 296 -4.65 -11.62 15.66
N GLY A 297 -5.85 -11.97 15.20
CA GLY A 297 -6.62 -11.13 14.27
C GLY A 297 -7.21 -9.89 14.96
N ILE A 298 -7.54 -8.86 14.19
CA ILE A 298 -8.21 -7.66 14.71
C ILE A 298 -9.72 -7.90 14.75
N ARG A 299 -10.35 -7.58 15.89
CA ARG A 299 -11.82 -7.65 16.01
C ARG A 299 -12.47 -6.47 15.28
N VAL A 300 -13.37 -6.80 14.38
CA VAL A 300 -14.18 -5.83 13.64
C VAL A 300 -15.56 -5.65 14.30
N PRO A 301 -16.16 -4.45 14.23
CA PRO A 301 -17.49 -4.23 14.76
C PRO A 301 -18.54 -4.99 13.95
N ARG A 302 -19.62 -5.40 14.63
CA ARG A 302 -20.81 -5.99 13.99
C ARG A 302 -21.41 -5.01 12.98
N GLY A 303 -21.72 -5.51 11.78
CA GLY A 303 -22.21 -4.72 10.65
C GLY A 303 -21.15 -4.43 9.58
N ILE A 304 -20.00 -5.10 9.62
CA ILE A 304 -18.92 -4.95 8.62
C ILE A 304 -19.40 -5.33 7.21
N GLY A 305 -20.36 -6.25 7.12
CA GLY A 305 -21.02 -6.62 5.86
C GLY A 305 -21.75 -5.46 5.16
N THR A 306 -21.91 -4.31 5.83
CA THR A 306 -22.47 -3.10 5.22
C THR A 306 -21.45 -2.30 4.39
N LEU A 307 -20.16 -2.69 4.41
CA LEU A 307 -19.08 -2.13 3.60
C LEU A 307 -18.96 -2.89 2.26
N ILE A 308 -20.05 -2.90 1.47
CA ILE A 308 -20.22 -3.72 0.26
C ILE A 308 -19.23 -3.42 -0.88
N HIS A 309 -18.42 -2.36 -0.76
CA HIS A 309 -17.41 -1.99 -1.76
C HIS A 309 -16.03 -2.58 -1.45
N LEU A 310 -15.86 -3.30 -0.34
CA LEU A 310 -14.61 -3.94 0.04
C LEU A 310 -14.12 -4.91 -1.06
N GLN A 311 -12.84 -4.73 -1.40
CA GLN A 311 -12.03 -5.50 -2.34
C GLN A 311 -10.95 -6.29 -1.61
N SER A 312 -10.40 -5.72 -0.53
CA SER A 312 -9.37 -6.37 0.29
C SER A 312 -9.71 -6.25 1.77
N PHE A 313 -9.70 -7.37 2.47
CA PHE A 313 -10.04 -7.42 3.89
C PHE A 313 -9.14 -8.42 4.61
N THR A 314 -8.10 -7.93 5.29
CA THR A 314 -7.00 -8.78 5.79
C THR A 314 -6.88 -8.81 7.31
N ALA A 315 -6.30 -9.89 7.83
CA ALA A 315 -6.03 -10.16 9.25
C ALA A 315 -7.21 -10.00 10.21
N ILE A 316 -8.36 -10.55 9.83
CA ILE A 316 -9.61 -10.39 10.58
C ILE A 316 -9.80 -11.53 11.56
N PHE A 317 -10.20 -11.19 12.79
CA PHE A 317 -10.66 -12.19 13.74
C PHE A 317 -12.01 -12.76 13.29
N SER A 318 -12.03 -14.04 12.93
CA SER A 318 -13.26 -14.79 12.65
C SER A 318 -13.92 -15.21 13.96
N GLY A 319 -15.08 -14.62 14.27
CA GLY A 319 -15.90 -15.01 15.42
C GLY A 319 -17.20 -15.69 14.97
N ALA A 320 -17.88 -16.37 15.90
CA ALA A 320 -19.22 -16.92 15.66
C ALA A 320 -20.16 -15.79 15.17
N SER A 321 -20.74 -15.93 13.98
CA SER A 321 -21.53 -14.95 13.18
C SER A 321 -20.79 -14.13 12.10
N PHE A 322 -19.46 -14.18 12.00
CA PHE A 322 -18.73 -13.43 10.97
C PHE A 322 -19.11 -13.86 9.54
N ALA A 323 -19.38 -15.15 9.32
CA ALA A 323 -19.75 -15.71 8.02
C ALA A 323 -20.98 -15.01 7.40
N SER A 324 -22.01 -14.73 8.21
CA SER A 324 -23.21 -14.01 7.76
C SER A 324 -22.89 -12.61 7.21
N GLU A 325 -21.96 -11.89 7.83
CA GLU A 325 -21.54 -10.57 7.37
C GLU A 325 -20.61 -10.65 6.15
N LEU A 326 -19.72 -11.64 6.12
CA LEU A 326 -18.83 -11.92 4.99
C LEU A 326 -19.62 -12.22 3.70
N SER A 327 -20.76 -12.91 3.82
CA SER A 327 -21.61 -13.25 2.67
C SER A 327 -22.13 -12.05 1.88
N LEU A 328 -22.16 -10.86 2.50
CA LEU A 328 -22.60 -9.61 1.87
C LEU A 328 -21.47 -8.95 1.07
N LEU A 329 -20.21 -9.33 1.30
CA LEU A 329 -19.03 -8.71 0.72
C LEU A 329 -18.63 -9.37 -0.61
N THR A 330 -19.58 -9.43 -1.56
CA THR A 330 -19.44 -10.17 -2.83
C THR A 330 -18.39 -9.61 -3.80
N LYS A 331 -17.88 -8.39 -3.53
CA LYS A 331 -16.82 -7.74 -4.31
C LYS A 331 -15.41 -8.04 -3.81
N LEU A 332 -15.26 -8.85 -2.75
CA LEU A 332 -13.95 -9.20 -2.21
C LEU A 332 -13.11 -9.96 -3.22
N ARG A 333 -11.84 -9.54 -3.32
CA ARG A 333 -10.80 -10.13 -4.16
C ARG A 333 -9.64 -10.68 -3.33
N SER A 334 -9.42 -10.13 -2.15
CA SER A 334 -8.42 -10.61 -1.19
C SER A 334 -9.03 -10.69 0.21
N LEU A 335 -8.91 -11.87 0.82
CA LEU A 335 -9.42 -12.17 2.16
C LEU A 335 -8.35 -12.85 2.99
N ASP A 336 -8.07 -12.33 4.18
CA ASP A 336 -7.23 -12.99 5.17
C ASP A 336 -7.97 -13.06 6.51
N ILE A 337 -8.31 -14.29 6.91
CA ILE A 337 -9.06 -14.61 8.13
C ILE A 337 -8.20 -15.37 9.11
N ARG A 338 -8.29 -14.96 10.37
CA ARG A 338 -7.54 -15.49 11.51
C ARG A 338 -8.48 -16.08 12.54
N ASN A 339 -7.93 -16.95 13.36
CA ASN A 339 -8.65 -17.61 14.45
C ASN A 339 -9.82 -18.48 13.96
N VAL A 340 -9.61 -19.22 12.88
CA VAL A 340 -10.58 -20.19 12.39
C VAL A 340 -10.51 -21.45 13.26
N SER A 341 -11.65 -21.89 13.77
CA SER A 341 -11.81 -23.08 14.61
C SER A 341 -12.95 -23.95 14.09
N GLU A 342 -12.99 -25.20 14.52
CA GLU A 342 -14.03 -26.18 14.13
C GLU A 342 -15.46 -25.67 14.40
N ASP A 343 -15.65 -24.88 15.46
CA ASP A 343 -16.96 -24.38 15.88
C ASP A 343 -17.71 -23.56 14.82
N HIS A 344 -17.00 -22.98 13.85
CA HIS A 344 -17.57 -22.09 12.84
C HIS A 344 -16.99 -22.28 11.42
N ALA A 345 -16.17 -23.31 11.22
CA ALA A 345 -15.50 -23.57 9.95
C ALA A 345 -16.49 -23.85 8.81
N ASP A 346 -17.48 -24.71 9.04
CA ASP A 346 -18.47 -25.10 8.02
C ASP A 346 -19.21 -23.91 7.43
N GLU A 347 -19.76 -23.03 8.28
CA GLU A 347 -20.49 -21.82 7.84
C GLU A 347 -19.55 -20.88 7.07
N LEU A 348 -18.31 -20.73 7.56
CA LEU A 348 -17.32 -19.85 6.96
C LEU A 348 -16.86 -20.35 5.59
N PHE A 349 -16.53 -21.63 5.48
CA PHE A 349 -16.11 -22.28 4.24
C PHE A 349 -17.21 -22.27 3.19
N ALA A 350 -18.46 -22.55 3.58
CA ALA A 350 -19.61 -22.44 2.68
C ALA A 350 -19.77 -21.02 2.10
N VAL A 351 -19.53 -19.98 2.90
CA VAL A 351 -19.56 -18.59 2.41
C VAL A 351 -18.38 -18.30 1.49
N ILE A 352 -17.16 -18.71 1.87
CA ILE A 352 -15.94 -18.46 1.07
C ILE A 352 -16.04 -19.10 -0.31
N THR A 353 -16.56 -20.33 -0.42
CA THR A 353 -16.78 -21.01 -1.71
C THR A 353 -17.63 -20.18 -2.68
N ASN A 354 -18.55 -19.35 -2.17
CA ASN A 354 -19.44 -18.51 -2.98
C ASN A 354 -18.86 -17.12 -3.31
N LEU A 355 -17.64 -16.79 -2.87
CA LEU A 355 -16.99 -15.52 -3.20
C LEU A 355 -16.31 -15.61 -4.59
N GLU A 356 -17.09 -15.50 -5.65
CA GLU A 356 -16.64 -15.70 -7.05
C GLU A 356 -15.49 -14.78 -7.48
N ASN A 357 -15.41 -13.56 -6.91
CA ASN A 357 -14.37 -12.57 -7.24
C ASN A 357 -13.06 -12.79 -6.48
N LEU A 358 -12.98 -13.80 -5.60
CA LEU A 358 -11.84 -13.99 -4.72
C LEU A 358 -10.63 -14.53 -5.51
N VAL A 359 -9.52 -13.81 -5.41
CA VAL A 359 -8.24 -14.11 -6.09
C VAL A 359 -7.16 -14.51 -5.08
N SER A 360 -7.19 -13.96 -3.87
CA SER A 360 -6.23 -14.26 -2.80
C SER A 360 -6.96 -14.62 -1.51
N LEU A 361 -6.63 -15.77 -0.94
CA LEU A 361 -7.23 -16.30 0.28
C LEU A 361 -6.14 -16.71 1.26
N SER A 362 -6.22 -16.20 2.49
CA SER A 362 -5.39 -16.63 3.62
C SER A 362 -6.29 -17.07 4.77
N ILE A 363 -6.03 -18.28 5.29
CA ILE A 363 -6.77 -18.87 6.40
C ILE A 363 -5.78 -19.28 7.48
N SER A 364 -5.98 -18.78 8.70
CA SER A 364 -5.18 -19.15 9.85
C SER A 364 -6.02 -19.80 10.93
N ALA A 365 -5.56 -20.97 11.39
CA ALA A 365 -6.09 -21.66 12.55
C ALA A 365 -5.97 -20.78 13.81
N GLU A 366 -6.83 -21.06 14.80
CA GLU A 366 -6.68 -20.55 16.16
C GLU A 366 -5.37 -21.04 16.77
N GLN A 367 -4.49 -20.12 17.21
CA GLN A 367 -3.17 -20.44 17.77
C GLN A 367 -2.28 -21.26 16.81
N ALA A 368 -2.31 -20.94 15.50
CA ALA A 368 -1.51 -21.62 14.47
C ALA A 368 -0.02 -21.68 14.82
N SER A 369 0.55 -20.61 15.37
CA SER A 369 1.97 -20.56 15.80
C SER A 369 2.31 -21.55 16.91
N ARG A 370 1.29 -22.00 17.68
CA ARG A 370 1.41 -22.98 18.76
C ARG A 370 1.14 -24.41 18.31
N GLY A 371 0.98 -24.63 17.01
CA GLY A 371 0.80 -25.95 16.42
C GLY A 371 -0.65 -26.44 16.40
N SER A 372 -1.63 -25.57 16.61
CA SER A 372 -3.04 -25.92 16.38
C SER A 372 -3.29 -26.26 14.92
N PHE A 373 -4.20 -27.19 14.70
CA PHE A 373 -4.60 -27.63 13.38
C PHE A 373 -5.63 -26.69 12.77
N LEU A 374 -5.58 -26.55 11.44
CA LEU A 374 -6.69 -26.00 10.68
C LEU A 374 -7.90 -26.95 10.81
N PRO A 375 -9.13 -26.40 10.77
CA PRO A 375 -10.33 -27.23 10.76
C PRO A 375 -10.37 -28.22 9.61
N GLU A 376 -11.23 -29.24 9.72
CA GLU A 376 -11.43 -30.19 8.63
C GLU A 376 -11.87 -29.48 7.34
N MET A 377 -11.10 -29.66 6.25
CA MET A 377 -11.33 -28.95 4.98
C MET A 377 -11.81 -29.85 3.85
N GLU A 378 -12.22 -31.10 4.11
CA GLU A 378 -12.57 -32.06 3.04
C GLU A 378 -13.73 -31.57 2.16
N GLN A 379 -14.70 -30.87 2.76
CA GLN A 379 -15.89 -30.34 2.05
C GLN A 379 -15.67 -28.95 1.44
N PHE A 380 -14.53 -28.30 1.73
CA PHE A 380 -14.24 -26.99 1.20
C PHE A 380 -13.96 -27.06 -0.31
N SER A 381 -14.66 -26.23 -1.07
CA SER A 381 -14.38 -26.05 -2.49
C SER A 381 -13.83 -24.63 -2.71
N PRO A 382 -12.60 -24.50 -3.25
CA PRO A 382 -11.99 -23.19 -3.44
C PRO A 382 -12.72 -22.37 -4.51
N PRO A 383 -12.73 -21.03 -4.41
CA PRO A 383 -13.30 -20.17 -5.45
C PRO A 383 -12.62 -20.33 -6.82
N PRO A 384 -13.36 -20.17 -7.93
CA PRO A 384 -12.90 -20.55 -9.28
C PRO A 384 -11.72 -19.71 -9.81
N HIS A 385 -11.55 -18.49 -9.30
CA HIS A 385 -10.53 -17.54 -9.76
C HIS A 385 -9.37 -17.36 -8.77
N LEU A 386 -9.25 -18.27 -7.81
CA LEU A 386 -8.21 -18.22 -6.80
C LEU A 386 -6.82 -18.44 -7.42
N LYS A 387 -5.92 -17.50 -7.15
CA LYS A 387 -4.52 -17.51 -7.61
C LYS A 387 -3.53 -17.61 -6.46
N GLU A 388 -3.89 -17.09 -5.30
CA GLU A 388 -3.06 -17.16 -4.10
C GLU A 388 -3.83 -17.85 -2.98
N LEU A 389 -3.19 -18.83 -2.36
CA LEU A 389 -3.72 -19.52 -1.19
C LEU A 389 -2.65 -19.60 -0.12
N ARG A 390 -2.98 -19.15 1.09
CA ARG A 390 -2.13 -19.28 2.28
C ARG A 390 -2.90 -20.02 3.37
N LEU A 391 -2.35 -21.13 3.82
CA LEU A 391 -2.89 -21.90 4.93
C LEU A 391 -1.90 -21.83 6.09
N ARG A 392 -2.36 -21.36 7.26
CA ARG A 392 -1.55 -21.21 8.47
C ARG A 392 -2.11 -22.09 9.59
N GLY A 393 -1.33 -23.05 10.06
CA GLY A 393 -1.72 -24.03 11.08
C GLY A 393 -1.57 -25.46 10.59
N GLY A 394 -1.59 -26.40 11.53
CA GLY A 394 -1.35 -27.81 11.27
C GLY A 394 -2.34 -28.41 10.28
N LEU A 395 -1.85 -29.25 9.38
CA LEU A 395 -2.64 -30.03 8.44
C LEU A 395 -2.33 -31.51 8.71
N PHE A 396 -3.37 -32.32 8.95
CA PHE A 396 -3.21 -33.77 9.09
C PHE A 396 -2.72 -34.38 7.78
N GLU A 397 -3.41 -34.04 6.69
CA GLU A 397 -3.05 -34.37 5.31
C GLU A 397 -3.25 -33.14 4.44
N LEU A 398 -2.62 -33.12 3.27
CA LEU A 398 -2.80 -32.02 2.32
C LEU A 398 -4.18 -32.16 1.64
N PRO A 399 -5.05 -31.13 1.67
CA PRO A 399 -6.39 -31.24 1.12
C PRO A 399 -6.42 -31.60 -0.38
N ASN A 400 -7.17 -32.63 -0.76
CA ASN A 400 -7.22 -33.13 -2.14
C ASN A 400 -7.74 -32.10 -3.15
N TRP A 401 -8.61 -31.17 -2.71
CA TRP A 401 -9.11 -30.10 -3.58
C TRP A 401 -8.03 -29.11 -4.01
N LEU A 402 -6.84 -29.09 -3.39
CA LEU A 402 -5.73 -28.25 -3.86
C LEU A 402 -5.35 -28.59 -5.30
N ALA A 403 -5.40 -29.87 -5.67
CA ALA A 403 -5.15 -30.34 -7.03
C ALA A 403 -6.21 -29.86 -8.04
N SER A 404 -7.36 -29.36 -7.58
CA SER A 404 -8.43 -28.84 -8.46
C SER A 404 -8.30 -27.36 -8.80
N ILE A 405 -7.35 -26.63 -8.19
CA ILE A 405 -7.19 -25.19 -8.39
C ILE A 405 -6.29 -24.93 -9.61
N GLU A 406 -6.90 -24.80 -10.79
CA GLU A 406 -6.17 -24.63 -12.06
C GLU A 406 -5.37 -23.33 -12.16
N ASN A 407 -5.84 -22.26 -11.49
CA ASN A 407 -5.26 -20.92 -11.60
C ASN A 407 -4.28 -20.56 -10.47
N LEU A 408 -3.96 -21.50 -9.59
CA LEU A 408 -3.08 -21.25 -8.45
C LEU A 408 -1.66 -20.92 -8.95
N THR A 409 -1.13 -19.77 -8.54
CA THR A 409 0.23 -19.31 -8.84
C THR A 409 1.08 -19.16 -7.59
N ASN A 410 0.45 -19.09 -6.42
CA ASN A 410 1.15 -18.96 -5.15
C ASN A 410 0.47 -19.79 -4.06
N LEU A 411 1.20 -20.74 -3.49
CA LEU A 411 0.77 -21.55 -2.36
C LEU A 411 1.73 -21.34 -1.18
N GLY A 412 1.21 -20.80 -0.08
CA GLY A 412 1.93 -20.67 1.17
C GLY A 412 1.38 -21.63 2.23
N LEU A 413 2.21 -22.55 2.71
CA LEU A 413 1.87 -23.42 3.84
C LEU A 413 2.74 -23.03 5.04
N TYR A 414 2.13 -22.46 6.07
CA TYR A 414 2.82 -21.94 7.26
C TYR A 414 2.39 -22.73 8.49
N HIS A 415 3.34 -23.10 9.36
CA HIS A 415 3.05 -23.93 10.54
C HIS A 415 2.26 -25.21 10.22
N SER A 416 2.45 -25.77 9.01
CA SER A 416 1.61 -26.85 8.47
C SER A 416 1.83 -28.20 9.15
N ASN A 417 2.95 -28.40 9.84
CA ASN A 417 3.29 -29.63 10.56
C ASN A 417 3.09 -30.92 9.74
N LEU A 418 3.21 -30.83 8.41
CA LEU A 418 3.02 -31.97 7.51
C LEU A 418 4.04 -33.07 7.83
N LEU A 419 3.53 -34.25 8.18
CA LEU A 419 4.32 -35.43 8.47
C LEU A 419 4.67 -36.22 7.20
N GLU A 420 3.79 -36.15 6.20
CA GLU A 420 3.94 -36.84 4.93
C GLU A 420 4.47 -35.91 3.84
N ASN A 421 5.08 -36.51 2.80
CA ASN A 421 5.58 -35.74 1.66
C ASN A 421 4.40 -35.23 0.81
N PRO A 422 4.22 -33.91 0.66
CA PRO A 422 3.08 -33.34 -0.07
C PRO A 422 3.17 -33.49 -1.60
N SER A 423 4.25 -34.07 -2.14
CA SER A 423 4.46 -34.25 -3.59
C SER A 423 3.27 -34.91 -4.31
N SER A 424 2.54 -35.82 -3.66
CA SER A 424 1.42 -36.54 -4.27
C SER A 424 0.27 -35.63 -4.72
N VAL A 425 0.06 -34.51 -4.02
CA VAL A 425 -0.98 -33.51 -4.33
C VAL A 425 -0.38 -32.33 -5.09
N LEU A 426 0.81 -31.87 -4.70
CA LEU A 426 1.45 -30.71 -5.31
C LEU A 426 1.88 -30.94 -6.77
N GLN A 427 2.16 -32.19 -7.18
CA GLN A 427 2.50 -32.51 -8.57
C GLN A 427 1.39 -32.20 -9.59
N PHE A 428 0.16 -31.99 -9.12
CA PHE A 428 -0.99 -31.67 -9.95
C PHE A 428 -1.24 -30.16 -10.10
N LEU A 429 -0.48 -29.32 -9.39
CA LEU A 429 -0.51 -27.88 -9.59
C LEU A 429 0.22 -27.55 -10.90
N SER A 430 -0.47 -26.87 -11.80
CA SER A 430 -0.02 -26.65 -13.17
C SER A 430 0.97 -25.50 -13.37
N ASN A 431 1.20 -24.65 -12.35
CA ASN A 431 2.01 -23.44 -12.43
C ASN A 431 3.03 -23.33 -11.28
#